data_AF-A0A7C7CPM3-F1
#
_entry.id   AF-A0A7C7CPM3-F1
#
_cell.length_a   1.000
_cell.length_b   1.000
_cell.length_c   1.000
_cell.angle_alpha   90.00
_cell.angle_beta   90.00
_cell.angle_gamma   90.00
#
_symmetry.space_group_name_H-M   'P 1'
#
loop_
_entity.id
_entity.type
_entity.pdbx_description
1 polymer ?
#
loop_
_entity_poly.entity_id
_entity_poly.type
_entity_poly.pdbx_seq_one_letter_code
_entity_poly.pdbx_strand_id
1 'polypeptide(L)'
;MGEAYEALMVQMRELDVIGQISGLLGWDQEVMMPPKAAAMRAEQLAWLSKEGHTRMTAPEVGELISAAESEVNGSEVEQGNIRIIRDSYD
;
A
#
# COMPACT_ATOMS: atom_id res chain seq x y z
N MET A 1 3.85 20.04 -7.29
CA MET A 1 3.28 18.99 -6.44
C MET A 1 2.09 19.55 -5.73
N GLY A 2 0.95 18.89 -5.90
CA GLY A 2 -0.29 19.25 -5.24
C GLY A 2 -0.35 18.73 -3.80
N GLU A 3 -1.04 19.44 -2.91
CA GLU A 3 -1.21 19.03 -1.51
C GLU A 3 -1.90 17.67 -1.38
N ALA A 4 -2.94 17.42 -2.18
CA ALA A 4 -3.65 16.14 -2.16
C ALA A 4 -2.78 14.99 -2.69
N TYR A 5 -1.98 15.27 -3.71
CA TYR A 5 -1.02 14.29 -4.25
C TYR A 5 0.05 13.93 -3.21
N GLU A 6 0.62 14.91 -2.51
CA GLU A 6 1.61 14.64 -1.45
C GLU A 6 1.00 13.80 -0.32
N ALA A 7 -0.21 14.14 0.12
CA ALA A 7 -0.94 13.37 1.13
C ALA A 7 -1.22 11.93 0.66
N LEU A 8 -1.63 11.74 -0.59
CA LEU A 8 -1.81 10.42 -1.20
C LEU A 8 -0.49 9.62 -1.18
N MET A 9 0.62 10.25 -1.54
CA MET A 9 1.94 9.61 -1.54
C MET A 9 2.45 9.31 -0.12
N VAL A 10 1.97 9.98 0.92
CA VAL A 10 2.20 9.56 2.33
C VAL A 10 1.47 8.25 2.61
N GLN A 11 0.20 8.12 2.22
CA GLN A 11 -0.57 6.88 2.40
C GLN A 11 0.05 5.70 1.62
N MET A 12 0.48 5.94 0.38
CA MET A 12 1.12 4.90 -0.44
C MET A 12 2.45 4.43 0.16
N ARG A 13 3.21 5.31 0.82
CA ARG A 13 4.44 4.93 1.52
C ARG A 13 4.18 3.97 2.68
N GLU A 14 3.10 4.18 3.44
CA GLU A 14 2.72 3.28 4.53
C GLU A 14 2.34 1.89 4.00
N LEU A 15 1.59 1.82 2.89
CA LEU A 15 1.25 0.55 2.23
C LEU A 15 2.49 -0.17 1.69
N ASP A 16 3.44 0.58 1.12
CA ASP A 16 4.69 0.01 0.64
C ASP A 16 5.50 -0.61 1.78
N VAL A 17 5.58 0.03 2.95
CA VAL A 17 6.21 -0.55 4.16
C VAL A 17 5.56 -1.87 4.56
N ILE A 18 4.21 -1.95 4.55
CA ILE A 18 3.49 -3.21 4.83
C ILE A 18 3.87 -4.29 3.81
N GLY A 19 3.96 -3.93 2.52
CA GLY A 19 4.39 -4.81 1.44
C GLY A 19 5.82 -5.32 1.65
N GLN A 20 6.75 -4.44 2.01
CA GLN A 20 8.15 -4.78 2.28
C GLN A 20 8.28 -5.75 3.46
N ILE A 21 7.57 -5.50 4.57
CA ILE A 21 7.55 -6.42 5.73
C ILE A 21 6.98 -7.79 5.31
N SER A 22 5.89 -7.79 4.54
CA SER A 22 5.28 -9.03 4.05
C SER A 22 6.25 -9.83 3.17
N GLY A 23 6.99 -9.15 2.27
CA GLY A 23 8.01 -9.76 1.43
C GLY A 23 9.17 -10.36 2.25
N LEU A 24 9.66 -9.63 3.26
CA LEU A 24 10.71 -10.13 4.16
C LEU A 24 10.26 -11.37 4.94
N LEU A 25 9.04 -11.35 5.48
CA LEU A 25 8.47 -12.49 6.20
C LEU A 25 8.20 -13.68 5.27
N GLY A 26 7.82 -13.43 4.01
CA GLY A 26 7.67 -14.45 3.00
C GLY A 26 9.00 -15.14 2.68
N TRP A 27 10.06 -14.36 2.43
CA TRP A 27 11.41 -14.92 2.21
C TRP A 27 11.89 -15.72 3.43
N ASP A 28 11.74 -15.17 4.64
CA ASP A 28 12.15 -15.85 5.85
C ASP A 28 11.40 -17.19 6.03
N GLN A 29 10.11 -17.24 5.69
CA GLN A 29 9.29 -18.45 5.78
C GLN A 29 9.87 -19.59 4.93
N GLU A 30 10.34 -19.27 3.73
CA GLU A 30 10.83 -20.25 2.77
C GLU A 30 12.30 -20.66 3.01
N VAL A 31 13.10 -19.80 3.63
CA VAL A 31 14.56 -20.00 3.71
C VAL A 31 15.07 -20.29 5.12
N MET A 32 14.56 -19.61 6.14
CA MET A 32 15.17 -19.59 7.49
C MET A 32 14.23 -20.08 8.60
N MET A 33 12.92 -19.94 8.41
CA MET A 33 11.93 -20.15 9.46
C MET A 33 11.88 -21.62 9.91
N PRO A 34 11.97 -21.92 11.22
CA PRO A 34 11.78 -23.27 11.71
C PRO A 34 10.30 -23.71 11.57
N PRO A 35 10.00 -24.99 11.27
CA PRO A 35 8.63 -25.46 11.04
C PRO A 35 7.63 -25.15 12.18
N LYS A 36 8.10 -25.10 13.42
CA LYS A 36 7.26 -24.80 14.60
C LYS A 36 6.74 -23.36 14.63
N ALA A 37 7.30 -22.44 13.85
CA ALA A 37 6.86 -21.05 13.79
C ALA A 37 5.71 -20.82 12.78
N ALA A 38 5.27 -21.85 12.04
CA ALA A 38 4.30 -21.71 10.95
C ALA A 38 2.99 -21.04 11.39
N ALA A 39 2.43 -21.38 12.55
CA ALA A 39 1.19 -20.78 13.04
C ALA A 39 1.33 -19.27 13.32
N MET A 40 2.43 -18.88 13.97
CA MET A 40 2.72 -17.46 14.24
C MET A 40 3.00 -16.68 12.96
N ARG A 41 3.73 -17.27 12.00
CA ARG A 41 3.96 -16.64 10.69
C ARG A 41 2.67 -16.44 9.91
N ALA A 42 1.77 -17.42 9.92
CA ALA A 42 0.46 -17.30 9.30
C ALA A 42 -0.35 -16.14 9.90
N GLU A 43 -0.34 -15.98 11.23
CA GLU A 43 -1.02 -14.87 11.91
C GLU A 43 -0.43 -13.51 11.52
N GLN A 44 0.90 -13.38 11.47
CA GLN A 44 1.59 -12.16 11.05
C GLN A 44 1.22 -11.74 9.63
N LEU A 45 1.29 -12.68 8.67
CA LEU A 45 0.97 -12.41 7.27
C LEU A 45 -0.52 -12.09 7.08
N ALA A 46 -1.41 -12.78 7.80
CA ALA A 46 -2.84 -12.48 7.78
C ALA A 46 -3.14 -11.08 8.32
N TRP A 47 -2.47 -10.69 9.42
CA TRP A 47 -2.63 -9.35 9.99
C TRP A 47 -2.12 -8.26 9.03
N LEU A 48 -0.93 -8.44 8.43
CA LEU A 48 -0.38 -7.50 7.44
C LEU A 48 -1.28 -7.36 6.21
N SER A 49 -1.80 -8.48 5.70
CA SER A 49 -2.74 -8.47 4.58
C SER A 49 -4.02 -7.71 4.92
N LYS A 50 -4.61 -7.96 6.10
CA LYS A 50 -5.79 -7.22 6.57
C LYS A 50 -5.50 -5.73 6.71
N GLU A 51 -4.40 -5.36 7.34
CA GLU A 51 -4.02 -3.97 7.58
C GLU A 51 -3.77 -3.23 6.27
N GLY A 52 -3.00 -3.84 5.35
CA GLY A 52 -2.75 -3.28 4.02
C GLY A 52 -4.03 -3.08 3.23
N HIS A 53 -4.92 -4.09 3.22
CA HIS A 53 -6.22 -3.97 2.54
C HIS A 53 -7.09 -2.87 3.16
N THR A 54 -7.24 -2.87 4.49
CA THR A 54 -8.08 -1.89 5.21
C THR A 54 -7.65 -0.46 4.92
N ARG A 55 -6.34 -0.20 4.88
CA ARG A 55 -5.79 1.12 4.55
C ARG A 55 -6.00 1.48 3.09
N MET A 56 -5.73 0.55 2.18
CA MET A 56 -5.89 0.79 0.74
C MET A 56 -7.34 1.14 0.39
N THR A 57 -8.31 0.45 1.00
CA THR A 57 -9.74 0.66 0.74
C THR A 57 -10.39 1.70 1.66
N ALA A 58 -9.61 2.48 2.41
CA ALA A 58 -10.17 3.51 3.28
C ALA A 58 -10.79 4.62 2.42
N PRO A 59 -12.00 5.14 2.76
CA PRO A 59 -12.66 6.19 1.97
C PRO A 59 -11.79 7.43 1.73
N GLU A 60 -10.96 7.78 2.71
CA GLU A 60 -9.99 8.89 2.63
C GLU A 60 -9.03 8.73 1.43
N VAL A 61 -8.62 7.50 1.08
CA VAL A 61 -7.76 7.26 -0.09
C VAL A 61 -8.50 7.61 -1.37
N GLY A 62 -9.77 7.23 -1.52
CA GLY A 62 -10.59 7.59 -2.67
C GLY A 62 -10.82 9.11 -2.80
N GLU A 63 -10.99 9.79 -1.67
CA GLU A 63 -11.09 11.26 -1.60
C GLU A 63 -9.78 11.92 -2.06
N LEU A 64 -8.63 11.44 -1.57
CA LEU A 64 -7.31 11.94 -1.94
C LEU A 64 -6.99 11.70 -3.41
N ILE A 65 -7.33 10.53 -3.97
CA ILE A 65 -7.17 10.24 -5.40
C ILE A 65 -7.96 11.25 -6.22
N SER A 66 -9.24 11.45 -5.90
CA SER A 66 -10.11 12.36 -6.66
C SER A 66 -9.66 13.82 -6.57
N ALA A 67 -9.16 14.24 -5.41
CA ALA A 67 -8.57 15.56 -5.23
C ALA A 67 -7.25 15.71 -6.02
N ALA A 68 -6.37 14.72 -5.97
CA ALA A 68 -5.10 14.73 -6.69
C ALA A 68 -5.30 14.78 -8.22
N GLU A 69 -6.30 14.08 -8.76
CA GLU A 69 -6.67 14.18 -10.19
C GLU A 69 -7.09 15.57 -10.63
N SER A 70 -7.74 16.31 -9.73
CA SER A 70 -8.19 17.68 -10.00
C SER A 70 -7.04 18.68 -9.89
N GLU A 71 -6.06 18.42 -9.03
CA GLU A 71 -4.96 19.32 -8.71
C GLU A 71 -3.76 19.16 -9.65
N VAL A 72 -3.43 17.92 -10.02
CA VAL A 72 -2.26 17.60 -10.84
C VAL A 72 -2.53 17.90 -12.31
N ASN A 73 -1.83 18.88 -12.87
CA ASN A 73 -1.89 19.22 -14.28
C ASN A 73 -0.49 19.33 -14.90
N GLY A 74 -0.26 18.61 -16.01
CA GLY A 74 0.96 18.71 -16.83
C GLY A 74 2.14 17.82 -16.43
N SER A 75 2.02 17.01 -15.38
CA SER A 75 3.05 16.05 -14.95
C SER A 75 2.63 14.61 -15.30
N GLU A 76 3.27 14.02 -16.30
CA GLU A 76 2.97 12.65 -16.74
C GLU A 76 3.24 11.61 -15.63
N VAL A 77 4.24 11.85 -14.78
CA VAL A 77 4.61 10.93 -13.68
C VAL A 77 3.55 10.94 -12.60
N GLU A 78 3.13 12.12 -12.13
CA GLU A 78 2.12 12.23 -11.08
C GLU A 78 0.77 11.67 -11.57
N GLN A 79 0.39 11.97 -12.81
CA GLN A 79 -0.81 11.41 -13.44
C GLN A 79 -0.72 9.88 -13.60
N GLY A 80 0.45 9.35 -13.94
CA GLY A 80 0.69 7.92 -14.02
C GLY A 80 0.54 7.21 -12.67
N ASN A 81 1.11 7.81 -11.61
CA ASN A 81 0.97 7.30 -10.24
C ASN A 81 -0.50 7.27 -9.81
N ILE A 82 -1.22 8.38 -9.99
CA ILE A 82 -2.63 8.48 -9.62
C ILE A 82 -3.47 7.41 -10.33
N ARG A 83 -3.25 7.17 -11.63
CA ARG A 83 -3.95 6.12 -12.38
C ARG A 83 -3.71 4.73 -11.79
N ILE A 84 -2.45 4.37 -11.51
CA ILE A 84 -2.11 3.06 -10.93
C ILE A 84 -2.73 2.90 -9.54
N ILE A 85 -2.73 3.97 -8.74
CA ILE A 85 -3.30 3.97 -7.39
C ILE A 85 -4.83 3.82 -7.47
N ARG A 86 -5.50 4.51 -8.39
CA ARG A 86 -6.95 4.34 -8.65
C ARG A 86 -7.28 2.92 -9.07
N ASP A 87 -6.56 2.36 -10.03
CA ASP A 87 -6.75 0.97 -10.48
C ASP A 87 -6.57 -0.04 -9.33
N SER A 88 -5.77 0.30 -8.31
CA SER A 88 -5.57 -0.53 -7.12
C SER A 88 -6.64 -0.30 -6.03
N TYR A 89 -7.33 0.84 -6.05
CA TYR A 89 -8.39 1.22 -5.10
C TYR A 89 -9.75 0.64 -5.50
N ASP A 90 -10.06 0.64 -6.79
CA ASP A 90 -11.30 0.13 -7.39
C ASP A 90 -11.38 -1.42 -7.36
#